data_AF-X0ZI11-F1
#
_entry.id   AF-X0ZI11-F1
#
_cell.length_a   1.000
_cell.length_b   1.000
_cell.length_c   1.000
_cell.angle_alpha   90.00
_cell.angle_beta   90.00
_cell.angle_gamma   90.00
#
_symmetry.space_group_name_H-M   'P 1'
#
loop_
_entity.id
_entity.type
_entity.pdbx_description
1 polymer ?
#
loop_
_entity_poly.entity_id
_entity_poly.type
_entity_poly.pdbx_seq_one_letter_code
_entity_poly.pdbx_strand_id
1 'polypeptide(L)'
;MNFVDKAYFIGHMVRQLLRVSTKEIKPTDRDSFEYKRVELPGSLIYDLFKEYYSLQQRNIYTKIDKEYYYKQGIYQKNFIGLIESNYREFFSERIVESGFRRAFKGNWGAEPHTKREGVVQDLNRLSFNSALSHLRKISLPLESSAKVVGPRLLHSSQWGIIDPVDTPDGANIGLHKHMAIAAKITSGCSAYPMVRCI
;
A
#
# COMPACT_ATOMS: atom_id res chain seq x y z
N MET A 1 6.74 -13.12 -28.00
CA MET A 1 7.18 -12.77 -26.64
C MET A 1 8.47 -13.52 -26.34
N ASN A 2 9.54 -12.84 -25.93
CA ASN A 2 10.77 -13.51 -25.52
C ASN A 2 10.65 -13.91 -24.04
N PHE A 3 10.69 -15.21 -23.73
CA PHE A 3 10.53 -15.74 -22.38
C PHE A 3 11.85 -16.22 -21.76
N VAL A 4 12.97 -16.06 -22.47
CA VAL A 4 14.27 -16.58 -22.06
C VAL A 4 14.68 -16.03 -20.70
N ASP A 5 14.55 -14.71 -20.48
CA ASP A 5 14.91 -14.09 -19.19
C ASP A 5 14.03 -14.60 -18.03
N LYS A 6 12.73 -14.81 -18.28
CA LYS A 6 11.81 -15.38 -17.29
C LYS A 6 12.19 -16.83 -16.96
N ALA A 7 12.56 -17.62 -17.98
CA ALA A 7 13.00 -19.00 -17.80
C ALA A 7 14.30 -19.06 -16.97
N TYR A 8 15.28 -18.21 -17.28
CA TYR A 8 16.51 -18.09 -16.47
C TYR A 8 16.23 -17.67 -15.03
N PHE A 9 15.31 -16.73 -14.81
CA PHE A 9 14.93 -16.30 -13.47
C PHE A 9 14.28 -17.44 -12.66
N ILE A 10 13.39 -18.23 -13.28
CA ILE A 10 12.81 -19.42 -12.65
C ILE A 10 13.89 -20.47 -12.34
N GLY A 11 14.81 -20.73 -13.28
CA GLY A 11 15.94 -21.61 -13.05
C GLY A 11 16.82 -21.14 -11.88
N HIS A 12 17.04 -19.83 -11.74
CA HIS A 12 17.75 -19.25 -10.61
C HIS A 12 16.98 -19.46 -9.29
N MET A 13 15.65 -19.26 -9.26
CA MET A 13 14.84 -19.52 -8.06
C MET A 13 14.93 -20.98 -7.60
N VAL A 14 14.80 -21.93 -8.54
CA VAL A 14 14.93 -23.37 -8.25
C VAL A 14 16.33 -23.69 -7.74
N ARG A 15 17.37 -23.11 -8.36
CA ARG A 15 18.76 -23.28 -7.90
C ARG A 15 18.93 -22.80 -6.45
N GLN A 16 18.41 -21.62 -6.09
CA GLN A 16 18.51 -21.13 -4.71
C GLN A 16 17.80 -22.04 -3.73
N LEU A 17 16.61 -22.55 -4.07
CA LEU A 17 15.88 -23.53 -3.26
C LEU A 17 16.70 -24.81 -3.04
N LEU A 18 17.29 -25.35 -4.10
CA LEU A 18 18.14 -26.54 -4.01
C LEU A 18 19.34 -26.30 -3.09
N ARG A 19 20.01 -25.15 -3.18
CA ARG A 19 21.16 -24.81 -2.32
C ARG A 19 20.81 -24.70 -0.84
N VAL A 20 19.61 -24.24 -0.52
CA VAL A 20 19.09 -24.27 0.86
C VAL A 20 18.82 -25.71 1.29
N SER A 21 18.24 -26.54 0.42
CA SER A 21 17.94 -27.96 0.71
C SER A 21 19.20 -28.80 0.92
N THR A 22 20.27 -28.54 0.16
CA THR A 22 21.58 -29.19 0.30
C THR A 22 22.43 -28.60 1.44
N LYS A 23 21.92 -27.56 2.13
CA LYS A 23 22.57 -26.84 3.23
C LYS A 23 23.85 -26.09 2.84
N GLU A 24 24.02 -25.76 1.56
CA GLU A 24 25.09 -24.86 1.11
C GLU A 24 24.88 -23.43 1.60
N ILE A 25 23.62 -22.98 1.64
CA ILE A 25 23.23 -21.65 2.12
C ILE A 25 22.20 -21.81 3.24
N LYS A 26 22.25 -20.91 4.23
CA LYS A 26 21.23 -20.79 5.27
C LYS A 26 19.89 -20.27 4.70
N PRO A 27 18.74 -20.66 5.26
CA PRO A 27 17.46 -20.05 4.92
C PRO A 27 17.48 -18.54 5.14
N THR A 28 16.75 -17.80 4.30
CA THR A 28 16.60 -16.35 4.44
C THR A 28 15.94 -16.00 5.78
N ASP A 29 16.58 -15.13 6.54
CA ASP A 29 16.00 -14.61 7.77
C ASP A 29 14.87 -13.61 7.47
N ARG A 30 13.65 -13.99 7.87
CA ARG A 30 12.43 -13.19 7.66
C ARG A 30 12.33 -12.00 8.61
N ASP A 31 13.05 -12.03 9.73
CA ASP A 31 12.98 -10.98 10.73
C ASP A 31 13.96 -9.83 10.45
N SER A 32 15.01 -10.10 9.65
CA SER A 32 15.89 -9.08 9.10
C SER A 32 15.13 -7.95 8.42
N PHE A 33 15.49 -6.73 8.81
CA PHE A 33 14.93 -5.48 8.30
C PHE A 33 15.40 -5.17 6.87
N GLU A 34 16.46 -5.83 6.39
CA GLU A 34 16.99 -5.68 5.03
C GLU A 34 15.94 -6.05 3.96
N TYR A 35 15.09 -7.03 4.27
CA TYR A 35 14.03 -7.52 3.40
C TYR A 35 12.69 -6.83 3.63
N LYS A 36 12.63 -5.87 4.56
CA LYS A 36 11.41 -5.12 4.88
C LYS A 36 11.41 -3.77 4.17
N ARG A 37 10.22 -3.28 3.85
CA ARG A 37 10.00 -1.95 3.26
C ARG A 37 8.90 -1.26 4.05
N VAL A 38 9.05 0.05 4.22
CA VAL A 38 8.06 0.90 4.90
C VAL A 38 7.15 1.49 3.85
N GLU A 39 5.86 1.20 3.93
CA GLU A 39 4.85 1.86 3.10
C GLU A 39 4.67 3.30 3.60
N LEU A 40 4.79 4.26 2.68
CA LEU A 40 4.69 5.68 3.00
C LEU A 40 3.24 6.18 2.82
N PRO A 41 2.88 7.30 3.46
CA PRO A 41 1.55 7.90 3.27
C PRO A 41 1.24 8.19 1.79
N GLY A 42 2.25 8.61 1.01
CA GLY A 42 2.08 8.89 -0.41
C GLY A 42 1.68 7.65 -1.23
N SER A 43 2.33 6.50 -1.01
CA SER A 43 1.95 5.26 -1.69
C SER A 43 0.56 4.78 -1.25
N LEU A 44 0.26 4.86 0.05
CA LEU A 44 -1.05 4.46 0.59
C LEU A 44 -2.19 5.30 -0.01
N ILE A 45 -2.03 6.62 -0.06
CA ILE A 45 -3.03 7.53 -0.64
C ILE A 45 -3.19 7.28 -2.14
N TYR A 46 -2.10 7.02 -2.86
CA TYR A 46 -2.15 6.71 -4.28
C TYR A 46 -2.94 5.42 -4.55
N ASP A 47 -2.68 4.36 -3.81
CA ASP A 47 -3.38 3.08 -3.96
C ASP A 47 -4.88 3.24 -3.64
N LEU A 48 -5.21 3.94 -2.55
CA LEU A 48 -6.58 4.27 -2.18
C LEU A 48 -7.29 5.08 -3.27
N PHE A 49 -6.62 6.09 -3.81
CA PHE A 49 -7.15 6.90 -4.91
C PHE A 49 -7.42 6.04 -6.14
N LYS A 50 -6.44 5.24 -6.54
CA LYS A 50 -6.53 4.38 -7.73
C LYS A 50 -7.72 3.42 -7.63
N GLU A 51 -7.95 2.83 -6.45
CA GLU A 51 -9.06 1.92 -6.20
C GLU A 51 -10.42 2.64 -6.36
N TYR A 52 -10.65 3.71 -5.60
CA TYR A 52 -11.91 4.46 -5.67
C TYR A 52 -12.13 5.15 -7.01
N TYR A 53 -11.07 5.62 -7.66
CA TYR A 53 -11.15 6.22 -8.99
C TYR A 53 -11.53 5.19 -10.06
N SER A 54 -11.00 3.97 -9.98
CA SER A 54 -11.41 2.87 -10.86
C SER A 54 -12.89 2.54 -10.69
N LEU A 55 -13.41 2.56 -9.46
CA LEU A 55 -14.84 2.38 -9.17
C LEU A 55 -15.68 3.52 -9.74
N GLN A 56 -15.24 4.78 -9.59
CA GLN A 56 -15.89 5.94 -10.17
C GLN A 56 -15.98 5.82 -11.70
N GLN A 57 -14.89 5.44 -12.37
CA GLN A 57 -14.87 5.24 -13.82
C GLN A 57 -15.85 4.14 -14.26
N ARG A 58 -15.88 3.00 -13.57
CA ARG A 58 -16.83 1.91 -13.85
C ARG A 58 -18.29 2.35 -13.68
N ASN A 59 -18.58 3.13 -12.64
CA ASN A 59 -19.93 3.66 -12.40
C ASN A 59 -20.36 4.61 -13.53
N ILE A 60 -19.52 5.57 -13.89
CA ILE A 60 -19.79 6.51 -14.99
C ILE A 60 -20.00 5.74 -16.30
N TYR A 61 -19.13 4.79 -16.60
CA TYR A 61 -19.25 3.94 -17.80
C TYR A 61 -20.60 3.20 -17.83
N THR A 62 -20.97 2.58 -16.71
CA THR A 62 -22.25 1.85 -16.60
C THR A 62 -23.46 2.77 -16.77
N LYS A 63 -23.40 4.01 -16.27
CA LYS A 63 -24.48 4.99 -16.45
C LYS A 63 -24.63 5.42 -17.90
N ILE A 64 -23.52 5.73 -18.56
CA ILE A 64 -23.50 6.11 -19.98
C ILE A 64 -24.02 4.97 -20.84
N ASP A 65 -23.57 3.74 -20.58
CA ASP A 65 -23.97 2.55 -21.33
C ASP A 65 -25.47 2.27 -21.19
N LYS A 66 -26.02 2.35 -19.97
CA LYS A 66 -27.46 2.24 -19.73
C LYS A 66 -28.26 3.30 -20.49
N GLU A 67 -27.84 4.56 -20.39
CA GLU A 67 -28.54 5.67 -21.04
C GLU A 67 -28.52 5.55 -22.57
N TYR A 68 -27.38 5.14 -23.13
CA TYR A 68 -27.24 4.87 -24.55
C TYR A 68 -28.12 3.70 -25.00
N TYR A 69 -28.14 2.60 -24.23
CA TYR A 69 -28.92 1.39 -24.55
C TYR A 69 -30.42 1.68 -24.58
N TYR A 70 -30.97 2.41 -23.60
CA TYR A 70 -32.41 2.69 -23.54
C TYR A 70 -32.89 3.78 -24.50
N LYS A 71 -32.01 4.68 -24.95
CA LYS A 71 -32.36 5.82 -25.82
C LYS A 71 -31.55 5.82 -27.12
N GLN A 72 -31.27 4.64 -27.64
CA GLN A 72 -30.37 4.46 -28.79
C GLN A 72 -30.78 5.28 -30.01
N GLY A 73 -32.07 5.35 -30.34
CA GLY A 73 -32.58 6.10 -31.50
C GLY A 73 -32.32 7.62 -31.48
N ILE A 74 -32.14 8.21 -30.29
CA ILE A 74 -31.87 9.65 -30.12
C ILE A 74 -30.37 9.92 -30.29
N TYR A 75 -29.54 9.08 -29.68
CA TYR A 75 -28.11 9.33 -29.54
C TYR A 75 -27.25 8.70 -30.65
N GLN A 76 -27.81 7.83 -31.50
CA GLN A 76 -27.07 7.19 -32.59
C GLN A 76 -26.47 8.18 -33.60
N LYS A 77 -27.15 9.32 -33.82
CA LYS A 77 -26.69 10.40 -34.72
C LYS A 77 -26.04 11.57 -33.99
N ASN A 78 -26.27 11.71 -32.68
CA ASN A 78 -25.74 12.80 -31.87
C ASN A 78 -25.20 12.30 -30.52
N PHE A 79 -24.00 11.72 -30.57
CA PHE A 79 -23.32 11.22 -29.36
C PHE A 79 -22.90 12.34 -28.40
N ILE A 80 -22.57 13.53 -28.92
CA ILE A 80 -22.18 14.68 -28.07
C ILE A 80 -23.35 15.10 -27.18
N GLY A 81 -24.56 15.10 -27.74
CA GLY A 81 -25.79 15.39 -27.00
C GLY A 81 -26.05 14.46 -25.82
N LEU A 82 -25.58 13.20 -25.86
CA LEU A 82 -25.70 12.26 -24.74
C LEU A 82 -24.99 12.77 -23.49
N ILE A 83 -23.80 13.35 -23.66
CA ILE A 83 -22.97 13.84 -22.57
C ILE A 83 -23.48 15.22 -22.11
N GLU A 84 -23.76 16.12 -23.05
CA GLU A 84 -24.19 17.49 -22.74
C GLU A 84 -25.56 17.53 -22.05
N SER A 85 -26.51 16.67 -22.44
CA SER A 85 -27.83 16.65 -21.81
C SER A 85 -27.81 16.02 -20.41
N ASN A 86 -26.96 15.02 -20.20
CA ASN A 86 -27.01 14.15 -19.02
C ASN A 86 -25.81 14.30 -18.08
N TYR A 87 -24.94 15.30 -18.27
CA TYR A 87 -23.72 15.48 -17.48
C TYR A 87 -23.99 15.51 -15.96
N ARG A 88 -25.09 16.15 -15.53
CA ARG A 88 -25.45 16.24 -14.11
C ARG A 88 -25.70 14.87 -13.51
N GLU A 89 -26.34 13.98 -14.27
CA GLU A 89 -26.69 12.64 -13.81
C GLU A 89 -25.48 11.72 -13.81
N PHE A 90 -24.66 11.77 -14.86
CA PHE A 90 -23.44 10.97 -14.98
C PHE A 90 -22.42 11.26 -13.87
N PHE A 91 -22.24 12.54 -13.51
CA PHE A 91 -21.26 12.97 -12.51
C PHE A 91 -21.86 13.32 -11.13
N SER A 92 -23.15 13.02 -10.91
CA SER A 92 -23.84 13.26 -9.63
C SER A 92 -23.18 12.54 -8.46
N GLU A 93 -22.82 11.27 -8.66
CA GLU A 93 -22.23 10.42 -7.62
C GLU A 93 -20.74 10.71 -7.45
N ARG A 94 -20.35 10.99 -6.20
CA ARG A 94 -18.97 11.26 -5.82
C ARG A 94 -18.41 10.11 -4.98
N ILE A 95 -18.11 9.00 -5.64
CA ILE A 95 -17.59 7.77 -5.01
C ILE A 95 -16.21 8.02 -4.41
N VAL A 96 -15.35 8.79 -5.09
CA VAL A 96 -14.02 9.13 -4.56
C VAL A 96 -14.13 9.96 -3.29
N GLU A 97 -14.93 11.04 -3.27
CA GLU A 97 -15.08 11.90 -2.10
C GLU A 97 -15.62 11.14 -0.88
N SER A 98 -16.71 10.38 -1.08
CA SER A 98 -17.32 9.57 -0.03
C SER A 98 -16.41 8.44 0.45
N GLY A 99 -15.68 7.79 -0.48
CA GLY A 99 -14.68 6.77 -0.19
C GLY A 99 -13.54 7.27 0.67
N PHE A 100 -12.98 8.45 0.34
CA PHE A 100 -11.95 9.09 1.16
C PHE A 100 -12.47 9.46 2.55
N ARG A 101 -13.67 10.04 2.65
CA ARG A 101 -14.28 10.33 3.97
C ARG A 101 -14.44 9.08 4.82
N ARG A 102 -14.74 7.92 4.22
CA ARG A 102 -14.83 6.63 4.91
C ARG A 102 -13.45 6.10 5.31
N ALA A 103 -12.47 6.19 4.42
CA ALA A 103 -11.10 5.73 4.68
C ALA A 103 -10.45 6.46 5.85
N PHE A 104 -10.61 7.78 5.91
CA PHE A 104 -10.07 8.61 7.00
C PHE A 104 -10.78 8.39 8.35
N LYS A 105 -11.92 7.70 8.38
CA LYS A 105 -12.57 7.23 9.62
C LYS A 105 -12.05 5.88 10.11
N GLY A 106 -11.00 5.33 9.47
CA GLY A 106 -10.34 4.09 9.88
C GLY A 106 -10.70 2.86 9.03
N ASN A 107 -11.54 3.00 8.00
CA ASN A 107 -11.90 1.90 7.09
C ASN A 107 -11.17 2.06 5.76
N TRP A 108 -9.86 1.82 5.77
CA TRP A 108 -8.98 2.02 4.62
C TRP A 108 -9.22 0.93 3.58
N GLY A 109 -9.40 1.28 2.30
CA GLY A 109 -9.72 0.35 1.20
C GLY A 109 -11.19 0.38 0.79
N ALA A 110 -11.49 0.07 -0.48
CA ALA A 110 -12.86 0.03 -1.00
C ALA A 110 -13.44 -1.40 -0.99
N GLU A 111 -12.63 -2.39 -1.34
CA GLU A 111 -13.01 -3.80 -1.45
C GLU A 111 -12.64 -4.60 -0.19
N PRO A 112 -13.33 -5.73 0.11
CA PRO A 112 -13.07 -6.50 1.33
C PRO A 112 -11.62 -7.00 1.46
N HIS A 113 -10.95 -7.28 0.35
CA HIS A 113 -9.59 -7.82 0.35
C HIS A 113 -8.49 -6.74 0.46
N THR A 114 -8.82 -5.48 0.15
CA THR A 114 -7.91 -4.33 0.30
C THR A 114 -8.09 -3.64 1.64
N LYS A 115 -9.08 -4.05 2.44
CA LYS A 115 -9.39 -3.43 3.72
C LYS A 115 -8.26 -3.56 4.72
N ARG A 116 -7.89 -2.43 5.30
CA ARG A 116 -6.90 -2.32 6.37
C ARG A 116 -7.44 -1.43 7.48
N GLU A 117 -7.30 -1.88 8.72
CA GLU A 117 -7.68 -1.13 9.91
C GLU A 117 -6.45 -0.50 10.56
N GLY A 118 -6.65 0.60 11.29
CA GLY A 118 -5.58 1.24 12.06
C GLY A 118 -4.50 1.99 11.27
N VAL A 119 -4.70 2.18 9.96
CA VAL A 119 -3.83 2.99 9.09
C VAL A 119 -3.85 4.46 9.49
N VAL A 120 -5.05 5.00 9.79
CA VAL A 120 -5.25 6.38 10.24
C VAL A 120 -5.42 6.37 11.75
N GLN A 121 -4.68 7.25 12.42
CA GLN A 121 -4.69 7.41 13.88
C GLN A 121 -4.75 8.90 14.21
N ASP A 122 -5.44 9.24 15.29
CA ASP A 122 -5.46 10.62 15.80
C ASP A 122 -4.09 11.01 16.33
N LEU A 123 -3.63 12.20 15.98
CA LEU A 123 -2.33 12.68 16.42
C LEU A 123 -2.32 12.89 17.94
N ASN A 124 -1.33 12.28 18.61
CA ASN A 124 -1.14 12.46 20.04
C ASN A 124 -0.55 13.85 20.32
N ARG A 125 -1.27 14.68 21.08
CA ARG A 125 -0.90 16.05 21.42
C ARG A 125 -0.58 16.26 22.91
N LEU A 126 -0.27 15.20 23.64
CA LEU A 126 0.08 15.30 25.07
C LEU A 126 1.35 16.13 25.31
N SER A 127 2.34 16.03 24.43
CA SER A 127 3.58 16.83 24.49
C SER A 127 4.17 17.01 23.09
N PHE A 128 5.09 17.97 22.94
CA PHE A 128 5.80 18.19 21.69
C PHE A 128 6.54 16.93 21.21
N ASN A 129 7.26 16.28 22.12
CA ASN A 129 8.01 15.05 21.81
C ASN A 129 7.09 13.89 21.46
N SER A 130 5.93 13.77 22.13
CA SER A 130 4.93 12.74 21.82
C SER A 130 4.38 12.89 20.40
N ALA A 131 4.07 14.13 20.00
CA ALA A 131 3.62 14.42 18.64
C ALA A 131 4.71 14.08 17.60
N LEU A 132 5.98 14.43 17.89
CA LEU A 132 7.11 14.14 17.00
C LEU A 132 7.39 12.63 16.89
N SER A 133 7.36 11.88 17.99
CA SER A 133 7.52 10.43 17.99
C SER A 133 6.41 9.76 17.18
N HIS A 134 5.15 10.19 17.35
CA HIS A 134 4.02 9.66 16.58
C HIS A 134 4.23 9.81 15.06
N LEU A 135 4.77 10.95 14.59
CA LEU A 135 5.07 11.14 13.16
C LEU A 135 6.14 10.19 12.61
N ARG A 136 6.98 9.62 13.47
CA ARG A 136 8.07 8.68 13.12
C ARG A 136 7.74 7.23 13.44
N LYS A 137 6.50 6.95 13.85
CA LYS A 137 6.01 5.60 14.17
C LYS A 137 5.85 4.76 12.92
N ILE A 138 6.28 3.51 13.01
CA ILE A 138 6.10 2.43 12.03
C ILE A 138 5.30 1.33 12.71
N SER A 139 4.23 0.88 12.05
CA SER A 139 3.41 -0.25 12.49
C SER A 139 3.65 -1.47 11.62
N LEU A 140 3.78 -2.63 12.26
CA LEU A 140 3.74 -3.91 11.57
C LEU A 140 2.28 -4.34 11.37
N PRO A 141 1.91 -4.90 10.20
CA PRO A 141 0.56 -5.37 9.92
C PRO A 141 0.32 -6.75 10.56
N LEU A 142 0.45 -6.82 11.88
CA LEU A 142 0.19 -8.02 12.67
C LEU A 142 -0.80 -7.65 13.77
N GLU A 143 -1.73 -8.56 14.03
CA GLU A 143 -2.65 -8.40 15.15
C GLU A 143 -1.88 -8.50 16.47
N SER A 144 -2.19 -7.59 17.40
CA SER A 144 -1.56 -7.54 18.72
C SER A 144 -1.83 -8.79 19.56
N SER A 145 -2.93 -9.49 19.28
CA SER A 145 -3.32 -10.78 19.87
C SER A 145 -2.44 -11.94 19.40
N ALA A 146 -1.76 -11.81 18.26
CA ALA A 146 -0.95 -12.88 17.71
C ALA A 146 0.28 -13.16 18.59
N LYS A 147 0.37 -14.40 19.09
CA LYS A 147 1.48 -14.88 19.95
C LYS A 147 2.72 -15.28 19.14
N VAL A 148 3.09 -14.46 18.15
CA VAL A 148 4.32 -14.68 17.36
C VAL A 148 5.44 -13.87 17.99
N VAL A 149 6.51 -14.55 18.41
CA VAL A 149 7.63 -13.94 19.16
C VAL A 149 8.62 -13.26 18.22
N GLY A 150 8.97 -13.88 17.08
CA GLY A 150 10.04 -13.42 16.18
C GLY A 150 9.99 -11.92 15.83
N PRO A 151 8.88 -11.41 15.25
CA PRO A 151 8.76 -10.00 14.86
C PRO A 151 8.84 -9.00 16.02
N ARG A 152 8.53 -9.46 17.25
CA ARG A 152 8.55 -8.63 18.47
C ARG A 152 9.95 -8.45 19.04
N LEU A 153 10.85 -9.39 18.75
CA LEU A 153 12.24 -9.31 19.22
C LEU A 153 12.99 -8.19 18.48
N LEU A 154 13.90 -7.55 19.21
CA LEU A 154 14.86 -6.63 18.63
C LEU A 154 15.83 -7.43 17.77
N HIS A 155 15.97 -7.03 16.50
CA HIS A 155 16.87 -7.67 15.56
C HIS A 155 18.04 -6.74 15.24
N SER A 156 19.27 -7.28 15.17
CA SER A 156 20.49 -6.47 14.99
C SER A 156 20.49 -5.65 13.71
N SER A 157 19.84 -6.15 12.64
CA SER A 157 19.69 -5.42 11.37
C SER A 157 18.90 -4.09 11.49
N GLN A 158 18.23 -3.85 12.62
CA GLN A 158 17.46 -2.62 12.86
C GLN A 158 18.35 -1.47 13.35
N TRP A 159 19.59 -1.78 13.73
CA TRP A 159 20.55 -0.81 14.28
C TRP A 159 20.74 0.39 13.35
N GLY A 160 20.62 1.60 13.92
CA GLY A 160 20.75 2.87 13.19
C GLY A 160 19.53 3.27 12.35
N ILE A 161 18.53 2.41 12.21
CA ILE A 161 17.29 2.69 11.46
C ILE A 161 16.10 2.86 12.40
N ILE A 162 15.97 1.98 13.37
CA ILE A 162 14.88 1.95 14.36
C ILE A 162 15.47 2.23 15.74
N ASP A 163 14.74 2.99 16.55
CA ASP A 163 15.05 3.17 17.96
C ASP A 163 14.85 1.85 18.72
N PRO A 164 15.89 1.30 19.39
CA PRO A 164 15.77 0.03 20.11
C PRO A 164 14.93 0.12 21.40
N VAL A 165 14.66 1.33 21.91
CA VAL A 165 13.98 1.55 23.19
C VAL A 165 12.54 2.03 23.02
N ASP A 166 12.27 2.90 22.05
CA ASP A 166 10.96 3.52 21.86
C ASP A 166 9.93 2.51 21.24
N THR A 167 9.41 1.63 22.09
CA THR A 167 8.30 0.71 21.81
C THR A 167 7.30 0.76 22.97
N PRO A 168 5.98 0.71 22.71
CA PRO A 168 5.01 0.62 23.79
C PRO A 168 5.11 -0.73 24.51
N ASP A 169 4.80 -0.74 25.80
CA ASP A 169 4.62 -1.95 26.59
C ASP A 169 3.29 -2.65 26.27
N GLY A 170 3.21 -3.93 26.62
CA GLY A 170 1.98 -4.74 26.50
C GLY A 170 1.82 -5.40 25.13
N ALA A 171 0.58 -5.49 24.63
CA ALA A 171 0.25 -6.31 23.45
C ALA A 171 0.91 -5.83 22.15
N ASN A 172 1.29 -4.55 22.07
CA ASN A 172 1.90 -3.93 20.90
C ASN A 172 3.44 -3.90 20.95
N ILE A 173 4.04 -4.49 21.98
CA ILE A 173 5.51 -4.50 22.12
C ILE A 173 6.17 -5.13 20.90
N GLY A 174 7.11 -4.39 20.32
CA GLY A 174 7.83 -4.77 19.11
C GLY A 174 7.02 -4.73 17.80
N LEU A 175 5.72 -4.42 17.84
CA LEU A 175 4.88 -4.21 16.64
C LEU A 175 4.79 -2.74 16.25
N HIS A 176 4.80 -1.84 17.24
CA HIS A 176 4.99 -0.42 17.04
C HIS A 176 6.45 -0.08 17.31
N LYS A 177 7.12 0.48 16.31
CA LYS A 177 8.53 0.86 16.36
C LYS A 177 8.67 2.30 15.91
N HIS A 178 9.69 3.01 16.38
CA HIS A 178 9.94 4.38 15.97
C HIS A 178 11.26 4.50 15.21
N MET A 179 11.31 5.36 14.20
CA MET A 179 12.54 5.58 13.44
C MET A 179 13.58 6.33 14.28
N ALA A 180 14.85 5.92 14.15
CA ALA A 180 15.97 6.65 14.73
C ALA A 180 16.10 8.05 14.15
N ILE A 181 16.73 8.98 14.87
CA ILE A 181 16.77 10.41 14.54
C ILE A 181 17.31 10.66 13.11
N ALA A 182 18.43 10.03 12.76
CA ALA A 182 19.08 10.18 11.46
C ALA A 182 18.53 9.26 10.36
N ALA A 183 17.55 8.41 10.66
CA ALA A 183 17.00 7.48 9.68
C ALA A 183 16.20 8.23 8.60
N LYS A 184 16.48 7.90 7.33
CA LYS A 184 15.79 8.46 6.16
C LYS A 184 15.25 7.34 5.30
N ILE A 185 13.98 7.46 4.90
CA ILE A 185 13.35 6.53 3.96
C ILE A 185 13.71 6.96 2.53
N THR A 186 14.13 6.00 1.71
CA THR A 186 14.45 6.22 0.29
C THR A 186 13.19 6.50 -0.51
N SER A 187 13.24 7.46 -1.44
CA SER A 187 12.20 7.67 -2.46
C SER A 187 12.46 6.79 -3.68
N GLY A 188 11.40 6.30 -4.32
CA GLY A 188 11.51 5.55 -5.57
C GLY A 188 12.10 6.42 -6.69
N CYS A 189 12.98 5.85 -7.51
CA CYS A 189 13.54 6.49 -8.70
C CYS A 189 13.43 5.54 -9.91
N SER A 190 13.42 6.11 -11.12
CA SER A 190 13.37 5.29 -12.34
C SER A 190 14.64 4.46 -12.49
N ALA A 191 14.50 3.17 -12.77
CA ALA A 191 15.62 2.28 -13.06
C ALA A 191 16.15 2.44 -14.49
N TYR A 192 15.40 3.09 -15.40
CA TYR A 192 15.76 3.21 -16.81
C TYR A 192 17.15 3.82 -17.07
N PRO A 193 17.57 4.90 -16.38
CA PRO A 193 18.91 5.46 -16.54
C PRO A 193 20.02 4.46 -16.14
N MET A 194 19.79 3.65 -15.11
CA MET A 194 20.77 2.66 -14.65
C MET A 194 20.92 1.51 -15.64
N VAL A 195 19.81 1.03 -16.20
CA VAL A 195 19.82 -0.05 -17.21
C VAL A 195 20.53 0.39 -18.49
N ARG A 196 20.40 1.65 -18.90
CA ARG A 196 21.04 2.17 -20.12
C ARG A 196 22.57 2.32 -19.99
N CYS A 197 23.08 2.42 -18.77
CA CYS A 197 24.52 2.53 -18.51
C CYS A 197 25.24 1.16 -18.47
N ILE A 198 24.48 0.06 -18.50
CA ILE A 198 24.97 -1.31 -18.60
C ILE A 198 24.95 -1.74 -20.06
#